data_AF-Q6D115-F1
#
_entry.id   AF-Q6D115-F1
#
_cell.length_a   1.000
_cell.length_b   1.000
_cell.length_c   1.000
_cell.angle_alpha   90.00
_cell.angle_beta   90.00
_cell.angle_gamma   90.00
#
_symmetry.space_group_name_H-M   'P 1'
#
loop_
_entity.id
_entity.type
_entity.pdbx_description
1 polymer ?
#
loop_
_entity_poly.entity_id
_entity_poly.type
_entity_poly.pdbx_seq_one_letter_code
_entity_poly.pdbx_strand_id
1 'polypeptide(L)'
;MMARTMTIDLGDELRHYVESLVESGDYRTQSEVIREALRMLREKQAESDLQTLRQLVAEGINSGEPQEWNKDEFLQKIRNRTRTATR
;
A
#
# COMPACT_ATOMS: atom_id res chain seq x y z
N MET A 1 14.36 -6.65 -25.52
CA MET A 1 14.03 -7.53 -24.38
C MET A 1 12.85 -8.39 -24.79
N MET A 2 12.87 -9.70 -24.52
CA MET A 2 11.75 -10.58 -24.85
C MET A 2 10.56 -10.25 -23.93
N ALA A 3 9.39 -10.01 -24.53
CA ALA A 3 8.16 -9.84 -23.77
C ALA A 3 7.86 -11.13 -23.02
N ARG A 4 7.84 -11.08 -21.68
CA ARG A 4 7.36 -12.21 -20.86
C ARG A 4 5.84 -12.19 -20.87
N THR A 5 5.25 -13.26 -21.40
CA THR A 5 3.80 -13.45 -21.36
C THR A 5 3.40 -13.98 -19.99
N MET A 6 2.35 -13.40 -19.40
CA MET A 6 1.75 -13.84 -18.16
C MET A 6 0.28 -14.17 -18.44
N THR A 7 -0.12 -15.40 -18.15
CA THR A 7 -1.52 -15.82 -18.22
C THR A 7 -2.19 -15.50 -16.90
N ILE A 8 -3.31 -14.79 -16.95
CA ILE A 8 -4.09 -14.36 -15.79
C ILE A 8 -5.56 -14.62 -16.09
N ASP A 9 -6.29 -15.05 -15.07
CA ASP A 9 -7.75 -15.10 -15.12
C ASP A 9 -8.32 -13.89 -14.38
N LEU A 10 -9.15 -13.12 -15.08
CA LEU A 10 -9.72 -11.86 -14.61
C LEU A 10 -11.17 -12.03 -14.11
N GLY A 11 -11.79 -13.19 -14.34
CA GLY A 11 -13.24 -13.34 -14.21
C GLY A 11 -14.02 -12.59 -15.29
N ASP A 12 -15.33 -12.83 -15.37
CA ASP A 12 -16.14 -12.41 -16.52
C ASP A 12 -16.39 -10.91 -16.58
N GLU A 13 -16.62 -10.24 -15.44
CA GLU A 13 -16.90 -8.80 -15.41
C GLU A 13 -15.71 -7.98 -15.92
N LEU A 14 -14.50 -8.26 -15.41
CA LEU A 14 -13.29 -7.56 -15.81
C LEU A 14 -12.88 -7.90 -17.24
N ARG A 15 -13.17 -9.11 -17.71
CA ARG A 15 -12.94 -9.51 -19.10
C ARG A 15 -13.76 -8.66 -20.06
N HIS A 16 -15.08 -8.54 -19.82
CA HIS A 16 -15.97 -7.69 -20.64
C HIS A 16 -15.54 -6.22 -20.59
N TYR A 17 -15.15 -5.73 -19.41
CA TYR A 17 -14.67 -4.36 -19.28
C TYR A 17 -13.41 -4.12 -20.13
N VAL A 18 -12.40 -5.00 -20.03
CA VAL A 18 -11.18 -4.90 -20.83
C VAL A 18 -11.47 -5.01 -22.34
N GLU A 19 -12.39 -5.88 -22.74
CA GLU A 19 -12.83 -6.01 -24.14
C GLU A 19 -13.47 -4.72 -24.66
N SER A 20 -14.40 -4.13 -23.90
CA SER A 20 -15.03 -2.86 -24.28
C SER A 20 -14.02 -1.70 -24.44
N LEU A 21 -12.97 -1.67 -23.61
CA LEU A 21 -11.90 -0.68 -23.72
C LEU A 21 -11.06 -0.88 -25.00
N VAL A 22 -10.84 -2.12 -25.42
CA VAL A 22 -10.15 -2.40 -26.69
C VAL A 22 -11.06 -2.08 -27.88
N GLU A 23 -12.35 -2.41 -27.80
CA GLU A 23 -13.36 -2.11 -28.83
C GLU A 23 -13.57 -0.61 -29.05
N SER A 24 -13.45 0.19 -27.98
CA SER A 24 -13.53 1.67 -28.06
C SER A 24 -12.41 2.28 -28.91
N GLY A 25 -11.32 1.54 -29.14
CA GLY A 25 -10.13 2.01 -29.87
C GLY A 25 -9.10 2.73 -29.00
N ASP A 26 -9.39 2.97 -27.71
CA ASP A 26 -8.45 3.61 -26.78
C ASP A 26 -7.21 2.74 -26.51
N TYR A 27 -7.34 1.41 -26.66
CA TYR A 27 -6.27 0.44 -26.46
C TYR A 27 -6.19 -0.56 -27.61
N ARG A 28 -4.98 -0.96 -28.02
CA ARG A 28 -4.78 -1.89 -29.13
C ARG A 28 -4.82 -3.36 -28.71
N THR A 29 -4.55 -3.64 -27.44
CA THR A 29 -4.52 -5.01 -26.91
C THR A 29 -4.96 -5.04 -25.45
N GLN A 30 -5.52 -6.18 -25.02
CA GLN A 30 -5.85 -6.41 -23.61
C GLN A 30 -4.63 -6.25 -22.69
N SER A 31 -3.45 -6.70 -23.14
CA SER A 31 -2.22 -6.55 -22.37
C SER A 31 -1.79 -5.09 -22.17
N GLU A 32 -2.19 -4.18 -23.05
CA GLU A 32 -1.96 -2.73 -22.90
C GLU A 32 -2.82 -2.16 -21.78
N VAL A 33 -4.11 -2.51 -21.77
CA VAL A 33 -5.05 -2.15 -20.69
C VAL A 33 -4.53 -2.61 -19.33
N ILE A 34 -4.13 -3.88 -19.22
CA ILE A 34 -3.66 -4.45 -17.95
C ILE A 34 -2.37 -3.79 -17.47
N ARG A 35 -1.42 -3.49 -18.37
CA ARG A 35 -0.18 -2.79 -17.99
C ARG A 35 -0.48 -1.39 -17.45
N GLU A 36 -1.38 -0.67 -18.09
CA GLU A 36 -1.74 0.68 -17.67
C GLU A 36 -2.50 0.66 -16.33
N ALA A 37 -3.44 -0.27 -16.16
CA ALA A 37 -4.14 -0.47 -14.90
C ALA A 37 -3.17 -0.76 -13.72
N LEU A 38 -2.18 -1.62 -13.93
CA LEU A 38 -1.16 -1.92 -12.92
C LEU A 38 -0.24 -0.73 -12.64
N ARG A 39 0.06 0.09 -13.65
CA ARG A 39 0.85 1.32 -13.47
C ARG A 39 0.10 2.32 -12.57
N MET A 40 -1.18 2.55 -12.87
CA MET A 40 -2.04 3.41 -12.06
C MET A 40 -2.20 2.89 -10.63
N LEU A 41 -2.38 1.57 -10.46
CA LEU A 41 -2.46 0.96 -9.13
C LEU A 41 -1.18 1.19 -8.32
N ARG A 42 0.00 1.04 -8.95
CA ARG A 42 1.29 1.28 -8.30
C ARG A 42 1.45 2.73 -7.89
N GLU A 43 1.05 3.68 -8.74
CA GLU A 43 1.11 5.10 -8.46
C GLU A 43 0.20 5.47 -7.28
N LYS A 44 -1.06 5.00 -7.30
CA LYS A 44 -2.01 5.20 -6.20
C LYS A 44 -1.51 4.62 -4.87
N GLN A 45 -0.90 3.43 -4.90
CA GLN A 45 -0.34 2.83 -3.68
C GLN A 45 0.82 3.66 -3.14
N ALA A 46 1.73 4.11 -4.00
CA ALA A 46 2.85 4.95 -3.60
C ALA A 46 2.38 6.27 -2.98
N GLU A 47 1.34 6.90 -3.55
CA GLU A 47 0.73 8.11 -2.99
C GLU A 47 0.08 7.86 -1.62
N SER A 48 -0.65 6.75 -1.48
CA SER A 48 -1.31 6.35 -0.22
C SER A 48 -0.30 6.08 0.89
N ASP A 49 0.78 5.35 0.59
CA ASP A 49 1.83 5.05 1.56
C ASP A 49 2.52 6.33 2.02
N LEU A 50 2.79 7.23 1.09
CA LEU A 50 3.42 8.52 1.38
C LEU A 50 2.50 9.41 2.21
N GLN A 51 1.19 9.42 1.91
CA GLN A 51 0.19 10.13 2.73
C GLN A 51 0.14 9.57 4.16
N THR A 52 0.16 8.24 4.29
CA THR A 52 0.18 7.56 5.60
C THR A 52 1.42 7.96 6.40
N LEU A 53 2.60 7.96 5.77
CA LEU A 53 3.85 8.40 6.40
C LEU A 53 3.77 9.87 6.84
N ARG A 54 3.25 10.76 5.98
CA ARG A 54 3.06 12.17 6.33
C ARG A 54 2.15 12.35 7.54
N GLN A 55 1.07 11.57 7.61
CA GLN A 55 0.15 11.61 8.74
C GLN A 55 0.81 11.14 10.04
N LEU A 56 1.55 10.04 10.01
CA LEU A 56 2.28 9.52 11.18
C LEU A 56 3.35 10.50 11.68
N VAL A 57 4.07 11.15 10.76
CA VAL A 57 5.04 12.18 11.12
C VAL A 57 4.34 13.39 11.75
N ALA A 58 3.22 13.86 11.17
CA ALA A 58 2.45 14.97 11.73
C ALA A 58 1.88 14.62 13.12
N GLU A 59 1.38 13.40 13.30
CA GLU A 59 0.95 12.89 14.61
C GLU A 59 2.10 12.91 15.63
N GLY A 60 3.28 12.43 15.24
CA GLY A 60 4.48 12.48 16.07
C GLY A 60 4.89 13.90 16.46
N ILE A 61 4.90 14.85 15.51
CA ILE A 61 5.21 16.26 15.78
C ILE A 61 4.17 16.89 16.71
N ASN A 62 2.89 16.57 16.52
CA ASN A 62 1.79 17.09 17.34
C ASN A 62 1.61 16.34 18.67
N SER A 63 2.38 15.28 18.92
CA SER A 63 2.25 14.45 20.13
C SER A 63 2.78 15.15 21.41
N GLY A 64 3.36 16.34 21.28
CA GLY A 64 3.87 17.15 22.37
C GLY A 64 5.40 17.19 22.39
N GLU A 65 5.95 17.73 23.48
CA GLU A 65 7.39 17.89 23.61
C GLU A 65 8.13 16.54 23.67
N PRO A 66 9.21 16.36 22.88
CA PRO A 66 10.05 15.18 22.97
C PRO A 66 10.60 15.02 24.39
N GLN A 67 10.44 13.83 24.96
CA GLN A 67 10.99 13.48 26.26
C GLN A 67 12.31 12.73 26.10
N GLU A 68 13.22 12.88 27.05
CA GLU A 68 14.42 12.05 27.10
C GLU A 68 14.04 10.57 27.16
N TRP A 69 14.59 9.78 26.23
CA TRP A 69 14.25 8.37 26.09
C TRP A 69 15.43 7.50 26.52
N ASN A 70 15.21 6.69 27.56
CA ASN A 70 16.13 5.65 28.00
C ASN A 70 15.56 4.27 27.70
N LYS A 71 16.30 3.48 26.93
CA LYS A 71 15.91 2.14 26.50
C LYS A 71 15.70 1.17 27.67
N ASP A 72 16.59 1.17 28.65
CA ASP A 72 16.57 0.20 29.75
C ASP A 72 15.38 0.47 30.69
N GLU A 73 15.11 1.74 30.99
CA GLU A 73 13.93 2.15 31.77
C GLU A 73 12.62 1.82 31.05
N PHE A 74 12.57 2.02 29.73
CA PHE A 74 11.40 1.69 28.92
C PHE A 74 11.10 0.18 28.93
N LEU A 75 12.12 -0.65 28.75
CA LEU A 75 11.98 -2.11 28.78
C LEU A 75 11.56 -2.63 30.16
N GLN A 76 12.07 -2.04 31.25
CA GLN A 76 11.62 -2.35 32.60
C GLN A 76 10.14 -1.99 32.81
N LYS A 77 9.71 -0.79 32.36
CA LYS A 77 8.30 -0.36 32.41
C LYS A 77 7.38 -1.32 31.66
N ILE A 78 7.73 -1.74 30.44
CA ILE A 78 6.93 -2.71 29.67
C ILE A 78 6.84 -4.06 30.39
N ARG A 79 7.96 -4.62 30.84
CA ARG A 79 7.98 -5.92 31.55
C ARG A 79 7.10 -5.90 32.81
N ASN A 80 7.10 -4.79 33.54
CA ASN A 80 6.28 -4.62 34.73
C ASN A 80 4.79 -4.54 34.38
N ARG A 81 4.43 -3.84 33.29
CA ARG A 81 3.05 -3.76 32.76
C ARG A 81 2.50 -5.13 32.31
N THR A 82 3.31 -5.93 31.63
CA THR A 82 2.89 -7.26 31.17
C THR A 82 2.66 -8.20 32.36
N ARG A 83 3.51 -8.11 33.40
CA ARG A 83 3.36 -8.92 34.62
C ARG A 83 2.11 -8.58 35.45
N THR A 84 1.67 -7.32 35.46
CA THR A 84 0.44 -6.92 36.16
C THR A 84 -0.83 -7.26 35.38
N ALA A 85 -0.78 -7.33 34.05
CA ALA A 85 -1.92 -7.71 33.21
C ALA A 85 -2.20 -9.22 33.20
N THR A 86 -1.26 -10.06 33.65
CA THR A 86 -1.41 -11.53 33.75
C THR A 86 -1.85 -11.99 35.15
N ARG A 87 -2.23 -11.08 36.05
CA ARG A 87 -2.72 -11.39 37.40
C ARG A 87 -4.17 -11.00 37.59
#